data_AF-A0A942WCS4-F1
#
_entry.id   AF-A0A942WCS4-F1
#
_cell.length_a   1.000
_cell.length_b   1.000
_cell.length_c   1.000
_cell.angle_alpha   90.00
_cell.angle_beta   90.00
_cell.angle_gamma   90.00
#
_symmetry.space_group_name_H-M   'P 1'
#
loop_
_entity.id
_entity.type
_entity.pdbx_description
1 polymer ?
#
loop_
_entity_poly.entity_id
_entity_poly.type
_entity_poly.pdbx_seq_one_letter_code
_entity_poly.pdbx_strand_id
1 'polypeptide(L)'
;MDEEYEKNKDGSLALILFNIDDFKLYNQLYGNQQGDVALRKVADIIQASVGERGYVARHSAKEFAVLMPNYDIFSARNLAESIQKQILHMRNDSADYKLKILTVSVGISAAPYAARSAKELLDNADLAVYHVKRSGKNGIEIFDTMLKESLDEENAGKKSDHEHIYQSYESTIYALTAAIDTKDHYTFGHSNNVAYYATSLAKALNYTTEMVEIIRQAALLHDVGKIGIPEHILNKEGKLTDEEYEIMKGHVEASIGIIRHLPSLDYVIPAVIGHHERYDGNGYPRRIAGEDIPASARILCIADSFDAMTSKRCYKELMPVEKALRIIREEEGKQFDPDMAEVFIHIFREGKIHLAEPAELKREEKA
;
A
#
# COMPACT_ATOMS: atom_id res chain seq x y z
N MET A 1 6.54 -5.91 -33.98
CA MET A 1 7.60 -6.67 -33.30
C MET A 1 8.21 -7.67 -34.26
N ASP A 2 7.41 -8.58 -34.85
CA ASP A 2 7.89 -9.58 -35.81
C ASP A 2 8.66 -8.98 -37.01
N GLU A 3 8.15 -7.89 -37.60
CA GLU A 3 8.84 -7.21 -38.71
C GLU A 3 10.22 -6.66 -38.34
N GLU A 4 10.36 -6.07 -37.15
CA GLU A 4 11.65 -5.54 -36.68
C GLU A 4 12.58 -6.65 -36.21
N TYR A 5 12.03 -7.74 -35.67
CA TYR A 5 12.80 -8.94 -35.37
C TYR A 5 13.44 -9.51 -36.64
N GLU A 6 12.67 -9.71 -37.71
CA GLU A 6 13.19 -10.24 -38.97
C GLU A 6 14.23 -9.33 -39.63
N LYS A 7 14.07 -7.99 -39.55
CA LYS A 7 15.03 -7.03 -40.09
C LYS A 7 16.35 -7.00 -39.32
N ASN A 8 16.32 -7.25 -38.01
CA ASN A 8 17.47 -7.10 -37.11
C ASN A 8 17.97 -8.44 -36.53
N LYS A 9 17.49 -9.58 -37.02
CA LYS A 9 17.86 -10.92 -36.52
C LYS A 9 19.35 -11.24 -36.62
N ASP A 10 20.01 -10.64 -37.62
CA ASP A 10 21.46 -10.77 -37.85
C ASP A 10 22.25 -9.58 -37.24
N GLY A 11 21.55 -8.60 -36.67
CA GLY A 11 22.08 -7.44 -35.97
C GLY A 11 21.84 -7.52 -34.46
N SER A 12 21.50 -6.40 -33.82
CA SER A 12 21.07 -6.39 -32.42
C SER A 12 19.68 -5.79 -32.29
N LEU A 13 18.84 -6.40 -31.45
CA LEU A 13 17.49 -5.90 -31.15
C LEU A 13 17.22 -6.09 -29.67
N ALA A 14 17.01 -4.99 -28.95
CA ALA A 14 16.68 -5.04 -27.54
C ALA A 14 15.21 -4.70 -27.30
N LEU A 15 14.57 -5.44 -26.39
CA LEU A 15 13.26 -5.15 -25.84
C LEU A 15 13.42 -4.82 -24.36
N ILE A 16 12.84 -3.70 -23.94
CA ILE A 16 12.80 -3.25 -22.56
C ILE A 16 11.33 -3.15 -22.14
N LEU A 17 10.95 -3.85 -21.09
CA LEU A 17 9.62 -3.77 -20.48
C LEU A 17 9.70 -2.99 -19.18
N PHE A 18 8.97 -1.88 -19.11
CA PHE A 18 8.80 -1.08 -17.90
C PHE A 18 7.46 -1.37 -17.27
N ASN A 19 7.44 -1.97 -16.09
CA ASN A 19 6.22 -2.15 -15.31
C ASN A 19 6.20 -1.15 -14.15
N ILE A 20 5.17 -0.31 -14.08
CA ILE A 20 5.02 0.66 -12.99
C ILE A 20 4.65 -0.08 -11.70
N ASP A 21 5.51 0.09 -10.70
CA ASP A 21 5.34 -0.54 -9.40
C ASP A 21 4.16 0.11 -8.66
N ASP A 22 3.39 -0.72 -7.96
CA ASP A 22 2.32 -0.26 -7.07
C ASP A 22 1.29 0.67 -7.73
N PHE A 23 1.12 0.63 -9.05
CA PHE A 23 0.23 1.57 -9.74
C PHE A 23 -1.24 1.45 -9.29
N LYS A 24 -1.70 0.24 -8.95
CA LYS A 24 -3.01 0.05 -8.33
C LYS A 24 -3.12 0.78 -6.98
N LEU A 25 -2.09 0.67 -6.16
CA LEU A 25 -1.97 1.40 -4.89
C LEU A 25 -1.94 2.92 -5.15
N TYR A 26 -1.18 3.39 -6.14
CA TYR A 26 -1.17 4.80 -6.51
C TYR A 26 -2.57 5.32 -6.86
N ASN A 27 -3.35 4.59 -7.66
CA ASN A 27 -4.74 4.96 -7.96
C ASN A 27 -5.62 4.93 -6.71
N GLN A 28 -5.44 3.96 -5.83
CA GLN A 28 -6.16 3.90 -4.55
C GLN A 28 -5.80 5.06 -3.62
N LEU A 29 -4.57 5.60 -3.71
CA LEU A 29 -4.09 6.73 -2.90
C LEU A 29 -4.48 8.08 -3.48
N TYR A 30 -4.59 8.22 -4.79
CA TYR A 30 -4.72 9.56 -5.42
C TYR A 30 -5.85 9.68 -6.44
N GLY A 31 -6.64 8.62 -6.61
CA GLY A 31 -7.72 8.56 -7.60
C GLY A 31 -7.23 8.24 -9.01
N ASN A 32 -8.15 7.73 -9.83
CA ASN A 32 -7.83 7.32 -11.21
C ASN A 32 -7.37 8.49 -12.09
N GLN A 33 -7.91 9.70 -11.89
CA GLN A 33 -7.48 10.88 -12.64
C GLN A 33 -6.00 11.20 -12.41
N GLN A 34 -5.52 11.11 -11.17
CA GLN A 34 -4.12 11.33 -10.85
C GLN A 34 -3.25 10.18 -11.38
N GLY A 35 -3.77 8.95 -11.36
CA GLY A 35 -3.18 7.81 -12.06
C GLY A 35 -2.94 8.06 -13.53
N ASP A 36 -3.94 8.60 -14.24
CA ASP A 36 -3.85 8.91 -15.67
C ASP A 36 -2.85 10.03 -15.97
N VAL A 37 -2.72 11.02 -15.07
CA VAL A 37 -1.66 12.03 -15.16
C VAL A 37 -0.28 11.39 -15.01
N ALA A 38 -0.11 10.50 -14.02
CA ALA A 38 1.15 9.81 -13.79
C ALA A 38 1.55 8.91 -14.97
N LEU A 39 0.60 8.17 -15.55
CA LEU A 39 0.83 7.36 -16.75
C LEU A 39 1.30 8.18 -17.94
N ARG A 40 0.69 9.35 -18.17
CA ARG A 40 1.11 10.26 -19.25
C ARG A 40 2.53 10.76 -19.03
N LYS A 41 2.87 11.19 -17.81
CA LYS A 41 4.24 11.61 -17.48
C LYS A 41 5.27 10.50 -17.71
N VAL A 42 4.96 9.27 -17.30
CA VAL A 42 5.84 8.11 -17.55
C VAL A 42 5.99 7.86 -19.05
N ALA A 43 4.90 7.91 -19.82
CA ALA A 43 4.94 7.75 -21.26
C ALA A 43 5.79 8.84 -21.93
N ASP A 44 5.64 10.11 -21.51
CA ASP A 44 6.40 11.25 -22.03
C ASP A 44 7.91 11.09 -21.77
N ILE A 45 8.29 10.64 -20.56
CA ILE A 45 9.70 10.37 -20.21
C ILE A 45 10.29 9.26 -21.08
N ILE A 46 9.56 8.16 -21.25
CA ILE A 46 10.00 7.03 -22.08
C ILE A 46 10.15 7.50 -23.53
N GLN A 47 9.14 8.18 -24.08
CA GLN A 47 9.13 8.62 -25.47
C GLN A 47 10.22 9.66 -25.77
N ALA A 48 10.45 10.63 -24.87
CA ALA A 48 11.52 11.60 -25.00
C ALA A 48 12.91 10.97 -24.95
N SER A 49 13.09 9.92 -24.13
CA SER A 49 14.37 9.22 -24.00
C SER A 49 14.67 8.29 -25.18
N VAL A 50 13.63 7.69 -25.77
CA VAL A 50 13.75 6.78 -26.93
C VAL A 50 13.93 7.55 -28.23
N GLY A 51 13.17 8.63 -28.43
CA GLY A 51 13.19 9.45 -29.64
C GLY A 51 12.89 8.64 -30.91
N GLU A 52 13.55 8.97 -32.01
CA GLU A 52 13.38 8.30 -33.31
C GLU A 52 14.18 6.99 -33.45
N ARG A 53 14.91 6.59 -32.40
CA ARG A 53 15.83 5.43 -32.43
C ARG A 53 15.14 4.09 -32.16
N GLY A 54 13.88 4.12 -31.75
CA GLY A 54 13.14 2.92 -31.39
C GLY A 54 11.65 3.18 -31.32
N TYR A 55 10.92 2.17 -30.84
CA TYR A 55 9.47 2.18 -30.77
C TYR A 55 9.01 2.06 -29.33
N VAL A 56 7.98 2.83 -28.96
CA VAL A 56 7.37 2.79 -27.63
C VAL A 56 5.90 2.40 -27.77
N ALA A 57 5.46 1.44 -26.98
CA ALA A 57 4.07 1.02 -26.92
C ALA A 57 3.62 0.81 -25.47
N ARG A 58 2.39 1.16 -25.15
CA ARG A 58 1.76 0.75 -23.89
C ARG A 58 1.29 -0.69 -24.04
N HIS A 59 1.97 -1.63 -23.40
CA HIS A 59 1.68 -3.05 -23.52
C HIS A 59 0.43 -3.46 -22.71
N SER A 60 0.26 -2.88 -21.52
CA SER A 60 -0.89 -3.16 -20.64
C SER A 60 -1.29 -1.94 -19.79
N ALA A 61 -2.18 -2.12 -18.81
CA ALA A 61 -2.68 -1.04 -17.98
C ALA A 61 -1.59 -0.26 -17.23
N LYS A 62 -0.44 -0.90 -16.91
CA LYS A 62 0.66 -0.27 -16.15
C LYS A 62 2.04 -0.58 -16.73
N GLU A 63 2.09 -1.01 -17.99
CA GLU A 63 3.31 -1.52 -18.61
C GLU A 63 3.55 -0.89 -19.97
N PHE A 64 4.82 -0.57 -20.21
CA PHE A 64 5.31 0.01 -21.45
C PHE A 64 6.41 -0.87 -22.02
N ALA A 65 6.31 -1.18 -23.30
CA ALA A 65 7.32 -1.89 -24.07
C ALA A 65 8.10 -0.89 -24.93
N VAL A 66 9.42 -1.02 -24.91
CA VAL A 66 10.35 -0.23 -25.72
C VAL A 66 11.19 -1.18 -26.57
N LEU A 67 11.07 -1.07 -27.88
CA LEU A 67 11.83 -1.88 -28.84
C LEU A 67 12.92 -1.01 -29.48
N MET A 68 14.18 -1.41 -29.34
CA MET A 68 15.34 -0.66 -29.78
C MET A 68 16.13 -1.47 -30.84
N PRO A 69 15.94 -1.17 -32.15
CA PRO A 69 16.78 -1.70 -33.21
C PRO A 69 18.23 -1.23 -33.06
N ASN A 70 19.19 -2.10 -33.37
CA ASN A 70 20.64 -1.87 -33.28
C ASN A 70 21.15 -1.52 -31.87
N TYR A 71 20.43 -1.93 -30.82
CA TYR A 71 20.88 -1.78 -29.43
C TYR A 71 21.32 -3.13 -28.87
N ASP A 72 22.53 -3.15 -28.31
CA ASP A 72 22.98 -4.25 -27.47
C ASP A 72 22.43 -4.15 -26.04
N ILE A 73 22.67 -5.19 -25.24
CA ILE A 73 22.21 -5.29 -23.86
C ILE A 73 22.71 -4.12 -23.01
N PHE A 74 23.97 -3.70 -23.18
CA PHE A 74 24.56 -2.62 -22.38
C PHE A 74 23.92 -1.27 -22.71
N SER A 75 23.72 -0.98 -23.98
CA SER A 75 23.05 0.24 -24.45
C SER A 75 21.59 0.28 -24.00
N ALA A 76 20.89 -0.86 -24.07
CA ALA A 76 19.53 -1.01 -23.57
C ALA A 76 19.47 -0.78 -22.05
N ARG A 77 20.41 -1.35 -21.28
CA ARG A 77 20.51 -1.14 -19.83
C ARG A 77 20.74 0.33 -19.48
N ASN A 78 21.67 1.00 -20.15
CA ASN A 78 21.95 2.42 -19.91
C ASN A 78 20.73 3.30 -20.19
N LEU A 79 19.98 3.01 -21.28
CA LEU A 79 18.73 3.68 -21.59
C LEU A 79 17.68 3.43 -20.50
N ALA A 80 17.52 2.18 -20.07
CA ALA A 80 16.60 1.79 -19.00
C ALA A 80 16.92 2.49 -17.66
N GLU A 81 18.20 2.53 -17.27
CA GLU A 81 18.66 3.23 -16.06
C GLU A 81 18.39 4.73 -16.12
N SER A 82 18.59 5.35 -17.29
CA SER A 82 18.28 6.77 -17.50
C SER A 82 16.78 7.05 -17.35
N ILE A 83 15.92 6.23 -17.98
CA ILE A 83 14.47 6.35 -17.90
C ILE A 83 13.98 6.11 -16.46
N GLN A 84 14.45 5.05 -15.80
CA GLN A 84 14.09 4.73 -14.42
C GLN A 84 14.42 5.89 -13.48
N LYS A 85 15.61 6.50 -13.59
CA LYS A 85 16.01 7.68 -12.79
C LYS A 85 15.10 8.88 -13.04
N GLN A 86 14.73 9.14 -14.30
CA GLN A 86 13.82 10.23 -14.64
C GLN A 86 12.41 10.01 -14.06
N ILE A 87 11.90 8.77 -14.11
CA ILE A 87 10.61 8.41 -13.48
C ILE A 87 10.68 8.58 -11.96
N LEU A 88 11.75 8.10 -11.34
CA LEU A 88 11.97 8.23 -9.89
C LEU A 88 11.99 9.69 -9.43
N HIS A 89 12.53 10.59 -10.25
CA HIS A 89 12.63 12.02 -9.96
C HIS A 89 11.53 12.87 -10.59
N MET A 90 10.49 12.27 -11.17
CA MET A 90 9.42 13.02 -11.79
C MET A 90 8.70 13.86 -10.74
N ARG A 91 8.61 15.18 -10.97
CA ARG A 91 7.89 16.07 -10.06
C ARG A 91 6.40 15.93 -10.26
N ASN A 92 5.69 15.82 -9.15
CA ASN A 92 4.24 15.89 -9.10
C ASN A 92 3.86 17.29 -8.62
N ASP A 93 3.38 18.13 -9.54
CA ASP A 93 3.11 19.57 -9.30
C ASP A 93 1.85 19.84 -8.45
N SER A 94 1.39 18.87 -7.65
CA SER A 94 0.23 19.05 -6.80
C SER A 94 0.63 19.81 -5.54
N ALA A 95 0.16 21.05 -5.41
CA ALA A 95 0.52 21.99 -4.34
C ALA A 95 0.06 21.54 -2.93
N ASP A 96 -0.90 20.62 -2.84
CA ASP A 96 -1.52 20.24 -1.56
C ASP A 96 -1.01 18.91 -0.96
N TYR A 97 -0.31 18.03 -1.70
CA TYR A 97 0.16 16.74 -1.18
C TYR A 97 1.46 16.22 -1.84
N LYS A 98 2.37 15.66 -1.03
CA LYS A 98 3.52 14.88 -1.54
C LYS A 98 3.06 13.50 -2.03
N LEU A 99 2.76 13.40 -3.33
CA LEU A 99 2.42 12.14 -4.00
C LEU A 99 3.51 11.06 -3.81
N LYS A 100 3.10 9.78 -3.74
CA LYS A 100 4.02 8.63 -3.70
C LYS A 100 4.95 8.70 -4.92
N ILE A 101 6.23 8.49 -4.67
CA ILE A 101 7.22 8.33 -5.73
C ILE A 101 6.88 7.05 -6.48
N LEU A 102 6.67 7.13 -7.79
CA LEU A 102 6.50 5.95 -8.62
C LEU A 102 7.87 5.39 -8.99
N THR A 103 7.99 4.07 -8.89
CA THR A 103 9.14 3.31 -9.32
C THR A 103 8.74 2.37 -10.45
N VAL A 104 9.73 1.81 -11.14
CA VAL A 104 9.51 0.84 -12.20
C VAL A 104 10.37 -0.39 -11.98
N SER A 105 9.76 -1.57 -12.16
CA SER A 105 10.45 -2.83 -12.35
C SER A 105 10.67 -3.05 -13.84
N VAL A 106 11.93 -3.21 -14.25
CA VAL A 106 12.33 -3.25 -15.65
C VAL A 106 12.96 -4.59 -16.02
N GLY A 107 12.50 -5.18 -17.10
CA GLY A 107 13.10 -6.38 -17.70
C GLY A 107 13.64 -6.08 -19.08
N ILE A 108 14.85 -6.59 -19.37
CA ILE A 108 15.53 -6.39 -20.65
C ILE A 108 15.80 -7.76 -21.28
N SER A 109 15.48 -7.90 -22.56
CA SER A 109 15.90 -9.05 -23.38
C SER A 109 16.46 -8.55 -24.70
N ALA A 110 17.43 -9.27 -25.27
CA ALA A 110 18.04 -8.88 -26.55
C ALA A 110 18.25 -10.07 -27.47
N ALA A 111 17.90 -9.90 -28.74
CA ALA A 111 18.22 -10.83 -29.81
C ALA A 111 19.55 -10.42 -30.51
N PRO A 112 20.33 -11.40 -31.02
CA PRO A 112 20.07 -12.85 -31.02
C PRO A 112 20.56 -13.58 -29.75
N TYR A 113 21.19 -12.87 -28.81
CA TYR A 113 21.87 -13.49 -27.66
C TYR A 113 20.92 -14.25 -26.73
N ALA A 114 19.83 -13.60 -26.34
CA ALA A 114 18.88 -14.09 -25.34
C ALA A 114 17.53 -14.52 -25.95
N ALA A 115 17.32 -14.38 -27.26
CA ALA A 115 16.05 -14.72 -27.91
C ALA A 115 16.25 -15.16 -29.36
N ARG A 116 15.54 -16.22 -29.77
CA ARG A 116 15.53 -16.78 -31.15
C ARG A 116 14.24 -16.48 -31.92
N SER A 117 13.30 -15.80 -31.29
CA SER A 117 12.09 -15.28 -31.94
C SER A 117 11.60 -14.01 -31.22
N ALA A 118 10.73 -13.25 -31.88
CA ALA A 118 10.03 -12.12 -31.26
C ALA A 118 9.24 -12.54 -30.01
N LYS A 119 8.63 -13.73 -30.03
CA LYS A 119 7.93 -14.29 -28.88
C LYS A 119 8.88 -14.55 -27.71
N GLU A 120 10.01 -15.21 -27.95
CA GLU A 120 11.02 -15.42 -26.89
C GLU A 120 11.58 -14.10 -26.36
N LEU A 121 11.76 -13.09 -27.23
CA LEU A 121 12.23 -11.77 -26.82
C LEU A 121 11.29 -11.15 -25.78
N LEU A 122 9.97 -11.24 -26.02
CA LEU A 122 8.93 -10.78 -25.09
C LEU A 122 8.86 -11.62 -23.81
N ASP A 123 8.71 -12.94 -23.95
CA ASP A 123 8.58 -13.86 -22.81
C ASP A 123 9.77 -13.73 -21.84
N ASN A 124 10.98 -13.56 -22.38
CA ASN A 124 12.21 -13.42 -21.59
C ASN A 124 12.29 -12.05 -20.89
N ALA A 125 11.86 -10.97 -21.53
CA ALA A 125 11.78 -9.66 -20.87
C ALA A 125 10.73 -9.66 -19.74
N ASP A 126 9.61 -10.36 -19.93
CA ASP A 126 8.58 -10.54 -18.91
C ASP A 126 9.10 -11.33 -17.69
N LEU A 127 9.84 -12.41 -17.93
CA LEU A 127 10.49 -13.17 -16.86
C LEU A 127 11.47 -12.31 -16.05
N ALA A 128 12.24 -11.44 -16.71
CA ALA A 128 13.11 -10.49 -16.03
C ALA A 128 12.31 -9.48 -15.17
N VAL A 129 11.21 -8.91 -15.69
CA VAL A 129 10.30 -8.06 -14.89
C VAL A 129 9.76 -8.82 -13.68
N TYR A 130 9.37 -10.08 -13.85
CA TYR A 130 8.86 -10.92 -12.78
C TYR A 130 9.90 -11.12 -11.67
N HIS A 131 11.17 -11.38 -12.02
CA HIS A 131 12.25 -11.50 -11.05
C HIS A 131 12.45 -10.20 -10.24
N VAL A 132 12.51 -9.04 -10.91
CA VAL A 132 12.63 -7.75 -10.21
C VAL A 132 11.49 -7.55 -9.21
N LYS A 133 10.25 -7.90 -9.58
CA LYS A 133 9.09 -7.75 -8.70
C LYS A 133 9.19 -8.64 -7.46
N ARG A 134 9.81 -9.82 -7.56
CA ARG A 134 10.05 -10.71 -6.40
C ARG A 134 11.20 -10.22 -5.54
N SER A 135 12.22 -9.62 -6.14
CA SER A 135 13.43 -9.14 -5.47
C SER A 135 13.30 -7.75 -4.85
N GLY A 136 12.08 -7.23 -4.69
CA GLY A 136 11.81 -5.97 -3.98
C GLY A 136 11.39 -4.78 -4.85
N LYS A 137 11.21 -4.97 -6.17
CA LYS A 137 10.81 -3.93 -7.14
C LYS A 137 11.86 -2.82 -7.33
N ASN A 138 11.54 -1.78 -8.11
CA ASN A 138 12.44 -0.65 -8.41
C ASN A 138 13.83 -1.08 -8.88
N GLY A 139 13.89 -2.07 -9.78
CA GLY A 139 15.12 -2.66 -10.26
C GLY A 139 15.12 -2.86 -11.77
N ILE A 140 16.27 -3.25 -12.30
CA ILE A 140 16.46 -3.56 -13.71
C ILE A 140 17.15 -4.91 -13.77
N GLU A 141 16.51 -5.87 -14.44
CA GLU A 141 17.07 -7.21 -14.67
C GLU A 141 17.23 -7.45 -16.17
N ILE A 142 18.35 -8.06 -16.54
CA ILE A 142 18.59 -8.53 -17.89
C ILE A 142 18.32 -10.02 -17.91
N PHE A 143 17.53 -10.48 -18.87
CA PHE A 143 17.38 -11.89 -19.09
C PHE A 143 18.68 -12.49 -19.67
N ASP A 144 19.22 -13.47 -18.96
CA ASP A 144 20.25 -14.38 -19.45
C ASP A 144 19.88 -15.83 -19.13
N THR A 145 20.66 -16.77 -19.68
CA THR A 145 20.43 -18.20 -19.48
C THR A 145 20.56 -18.62 -18.01
N MET A 146 21.41 -17.93 -17.23
CA MET A 146 21.64 -18.24 -15.81
C MET A 146 20.43 -17.84 -14.96
N LEU A 147 19.76 -16.73 -15.30
CA LEU A 147 18.49 -16.30 -14.70
C LEU A 147 17.38 -17.34 -14.94
N LYS A 148 17.35 -17.96 -16.12
CA LYS A 148 16.36 -19.02 -16.40
C LYS A 148 16.61 -20.26 -15.53
N GLU A 149 17.87 -20.68 -15.39
CA GLU A 149 18.26 -21.83 -14.57
C GLU A 149 17.93 -21.59 -13.08
N SER A 150 18.20 -20.39 -12.55
CA SER A 150 17.86 -20.05 -11.16
C SER A 150 16.35 -20.02 -10.90
N LEU A 151 15.55 -19.54 -11.87
CA LEU A 151 14.09 -19.53 -11.77
C LEU A 151 13.50 -20.95 -11.81
N ASP A 152 14.05 -21.83 -12.63
CA ASP A 152 13.63 -23.23 -12.73
C ASP A 152 13.95 -24.00 -11.43
N GLU A 153 15.10 -23.71 -10.79
CA GLU A 153 15.48 -24.25 -9.48
C GLU A 153 14.61 -23.70 -8.33
N GLU A 154 14.33 -22.39 -8.31
CA GLU A 154 13.47 -21.77 -7.29
C GLU A 154 12.02 -22.25 -7.35
N ASN A 155 11.48 -22.44 -8.56
CA ASN A 155 10.11 -22.91 -8.76
C ASN A 155 9.93 -24.39 -8.39
N ALA A 156 10.99 -25.21 -8.48
CA ALA A 156 10.98 -26.59 -8.04
C ALA A 156 10.95 -26.75 -6.50
N GLY A 157 11.32 -25.71 -5.75
CA GLY A 157 11.50 -25.79 -4.30
C GLY A 157 10.37 -25.25 -3.41
N LYS A 158 9.40 -24.47 -3.91
CA LYS A 158 8.60 -23.59 -3.02
C LYS A 158 7.10 -23.58 -3.29
N LYS A 159 6.36 -24.33 -2.46
CA LYS A 159 4.89 -24.21 -2.28
C LYS A 159 4.47 -23.43 -1.02
N SER A 160 5.37 -22.80 -0.24
CA SER A 160 5.02 -22.31 1.12
C SER A 160 5.66 -20.98 1.59
N ASP A 161 6.11 -20.08 0.71
CA ASP A 161 6.85 -18.88 1.16
C ASP A 161 5.98 -17.67 1.56
N HIS A 162 4.66 -17.68 1.30
CA HIS A 162 3.81 -16.52 1.60
C HIS A 162 3.59 -16.30 3.11
N GLU A 163 3.67 -17.35 3.93
CA GLU A 163 3.42 -17.26 5.38
C GLU A 163 4.59 -16.64 6.16
N HIS A 164 5.81 -16.70 5.62
CA HIS A 164 7.02 -16.23 6.29
C HIS A 164 7.29 -14.72 6.16
N ILE A 165 6.78 -14.05 5.12
CA ILE A 165 7.03 -12.61 4.91
C ILE A 165 6.29 -11.76 5.96
N TYR A 166 5.05 -12.11 6.29
CA TYR A 166 4.24 -11.35 7.26
C TYR A 166 4.76 -11.51 8.70
N GLN A 167 5.24 -12.71 9.07
CA GLN A 167 5.82 -12.96 10.39
C GLN A 167 7.14 -12.22 10.64
N SER A 168 7.91 -11.90 9.59
CA SER A 168 9.22 -11.24 9.73
C SER A 168 9.13 -9.82 10.31
N TYR A 169 7.97 -9.17 10.25
CA TYR A 169 7.81 -7.76 10.63
C TYR A 169 7.01 -7.56 11.92
N GLU A 170 6.44 -8.63 12.50
CA GLU A 170 5.62 -8.55 13.72
C GLU A 170 6.36 -7.86 14.87
N SER A 171 7.65 -8.15 15.06
CA SER A 171 8.45 -7.54 16.13
C SER A 171 8.64 -6.04 15.93
N THR A 172 8.78 -5.59 14.69
CA THR A 172 8.93 -4.16 14.36
C THR A 172 7.60 -3.43 14.48
N ILE A 173 6.52 -4.03 13.99
CA ILE A 173 5.16 -3.49 14.14
C ILE A 173 4.84 -3.35 15.63
N TYR A 174 5.05 -4.41 16.41
CA TYR A 174 4.84 -4.40 17.85
C TYR A 174 5.66 -3.33 18.57
N ALA A 175 6.95 -3.19 18.22
CA ALA A 175 7.81 -2.16 18.81
C ALA A 175 7.31 -0.73 18.53
N LEU A 176 6.84 -0.47 17.31
CA LEU A 176 6.29 0.83 16.94
C LEU A 176 4.96 1.10 17.64
N THR A 177 4.06 0.11 17.67
CA THR A 177 2.78 0.20 18.38
C THR A 177 3.01 0.48 19.86
N ALA A 178 3.93 -0.24 20.51
CA ALA A 178 4.29 -0.03 21.91
C ALA A 178 4.92 1.36 22.18
N ALA A 179 5.66 1.92 21.22
CA ALA A 179 6.24 3.25 21.34
C ALA A 179 5.17 4.36 21.31
N ILE A 180 4.12 4.21 20.48
CA ILE A 180 2.96 5.12 20.48
C ILE A 180 2.23 5.02 21.82
N ASP A 181 2.00 3.78 22.29
CA ASP A 181 1.31 3.49 23.55
C ASP A 181 1.98 4.08 24.78
N THR A 182 3.28 4.36 24.70
CA THR A 182 4.02 5.05 25.75
C THR A 182 3.79 6.57 25.74
N LYS A 183 3.54 7.16 24.56
CA LYS A 183 3.43 8.61 24.37
C LYS A 183 1.99 9.12 24.49
N ASP A 184 1.03 8.30 24.08
CA ASP A 184 -0.39 8.60 24.12
C ASP A 184 -1.00 7.90 25.35
N HIS A 185 -1.35 8.65 26.39
CA HIS A 185 -1.96 8.09 27.61
C HIS A 185 -3.29 7.34 27.33
N TYR A 186 -3.84 7.53 26.14
CA TYR A 186 -5.06 6.90 25.64
C TYR A 186 -4.89 5.43 25.21
N THR A 187 -3.71 4.99 24.76
CA THR A 187 -3.65 3.84 23.83
C THR A 187 -3.20 2.49 24.38
N PHE A 188 -3.07 2.26 25.70
CA PHE A 188 -2.70 0.90 26.17
C PHE A 188 -3.71 -0.15 25.70
N GLY A 189 -3.40 -0.85 24.61
CA GLY A 189 -4.28 -1.81 23.94
C GLY A 189 -5.20 -1.25 22.85
N HIS A 190 -5.28 0.06 22.59
CA HIS A 190 -6.18 0.64 21.57
C HIS A 190 -5.96 0.03 20.19
N SER A 191 -4.73 0.09 19.68
CA SER A 191 -4.38 -0.47 18.37
C SER A 191 -4.66 -1.97 18.28
N ASN A 192 -4.51 -2.70 19.39
CA ASN A 192 -4.84 -4.13 19.47
C ASN A 192 -6.36 -4.37 19.43
N ASN A 193 -7.14 -3.54 20.12
CA ASN A 193 -8.60 -3.61 20.08
C ASN A 193 -9.13 -3.30 18.68
N VAL A 194 -8.62 -2.23 18.05
CA VAL A 194 -8.96 -1.88 16.67
C VAL A 194 -8.61 -3.03 15.72
N ALA A 195 -7.43 -3.65 15.88
CA ALA A 195 -7.06 -4.82 15.09
C ALA A 195 -8.01 -6.02 15.32
N TYR A 196 -8.43 -6.28 16.56
CA TYR A 196 -9.40 -7.31 16.89
C TYR A 196 -10.77 -7.06 16.23
N TYR A 197 -11.32 -5.85 16.36
CA TYR A 197 -12.61 -5.50 15.77
C TYR A 197 -12.56 -5.52 14.24
N ALA A 198 -11.52 -4.92 13.65
CA ALA A 198 -11.35 -4.82 12.20
C ALA A 198 -11.19 -6.19 11.55
N THR A 199 -10.37 -7.08 12.13
CA THR A 199 -10.20 -8.44 11.60
C THR A 199 -11.44 -9.29 11.75
N SER A 200 -12.20 -9.11 12.84
CA SER A 200 -13.47 -9.82 13.03
C SER A 200 -14.54 -9.39 12.02
N LEU A 201 -14.63 -8.09 11.74
CA LEU A 201 -15.49 -7.55 10.69
C LEU A 201 -15.07 -8.07 9.31
N ALA A 202 -13.78 -8.04 9.00
CA ALA A 202 -13.25 -8.53 7.73
C ALA A 202 -13.57 -10.02 7.50
N LYS A 203 -13.44 -10.85 8.54
CA LYS A 203 -13.82 -12.27 8.49
C LYS A 203 -15.32 -12.46 8.27
N ALA A 204 -16.15 -11.67 8.94
CA ALA A 204 -17.61 -11.72 8.77
C ALA A 204 -18.06 -11.31 7.35
N LEU A 205 -17.30 -10.42 6.71
CA LEU A 205 -17.48 -10.01 5.31
C LEU A 205 -16.89 -11.02 4.30
N ASN A 206 -16.36 -12.16 4.76
CA ASN A 206 -15.74 -13.20 3.93
C ASN A 206 -14.50 -12.74 3.14
N TYR A 207 -13.74 -11.78 3.66
CA TYR A 207 -12.43 -11.45 3.08
C TYR A 207 -11.42 -12.59 3.25
N THR A 208 -10.47 -12.69 2.31
CA THR A 208 -9.43 -13.73 2.36
C THR A 208 -8.50 -13.54 3.56
N THR A 209 -7.83 -14.62 3.97
CA THR A 209 -6.84 -14.58 5.05
C THR A 209 -5.77 -13.52 4.81
N GLU A 210 -5.32 -13.33 3.56
CA GLU A 210 -4.34 -12.28 3.26
C GLU A 210 -4.90 -10.88 3.50
N MET A 211 -6.15 -10.61 3.08
CA MET A 211 -6.76 -9.30 3.30
C MET A 211 -7.03 -9.02 4.79
N VAL A 212 -7.44 -10.05 5.54
CA VAL A 212 -7.60 -9.97 7.00
C VAL A 212 -6.27 -9.60 7.66
N GLU A 213 -5.16 -10.19 7.22
CA GLU A 213 -3.83 -9.90 7.76
C GLU A 213 -3.35 -8.48 7.42
N ILE A 214 -3.60 -8.01 6.20
CA ILE A 214 -3.35 -6.61 5.81
C ILE A 214 -4.11 -5.64 6.72
N ILE A 215 -5.39 -5.93 6.98
CA ILE A 215 -6.24 -5.10 7.86
C ILE A 215 -5.71 -5.12 9.29
N ARG A 216 -5.27 -6.28 9.80
CA ARG A 216 -4.69 -6.42 11.15
C ARG A 216 -3.46 -5.52 11.31
N GLN A 217 -2.51 -5.61 10.39
CA GLN A 217 -1.27 -4.83 10.45
C GLN A 217 -1.52 -3.33 10.23
N ALA A 218 -2.45 -2.99 9.32
CA ALA A 218 -2.89 -1.61 9.16
C ALA A 218 -3.48 -1.05 10.46
N ALA A 219 -4.33 -1.81 11.14
CA ALA A 219 -4.92 -1.39 12.42
C ALA A 219 -3.86 -1.21 13.52
N LEU A 220 -2.80 -2.01 13.54
CA LEU A 220 -1.70 -1.83 14.50
C LEU A 220 -0.85 -0.58 14.22
N LEU A 221 -0.78 -0.14 12.96
CA LEU A 221 0.08 0.96 12.50
C LEU A 221 -0.67 2.26 12.19
N HIS A 222 -2.00 2.28 12.22
CA HIS A 222 -2.80 3.39 11.69
C HIS A 222 -2.46 4.74 12.34
N ASP A 223 -2.06 4.69 13.61
CA ASP A 223 -1.77 5.84 14.46
C ASP A 223 -0.27 6.07 14.72
N VAL A 224 0.64 5.39 14.01
CA VAL A 224 2.10 5.52 14.25
C VAL A 224 2.65 6.93 14.07
N GLY A 225 1.98 7.73 13.26
CA GLY A 225 2.28 9.14 13.06
C GLY A 225 2.00 10.02 14.29
N LYS A 226 1.24 9.56 15.29
CA LYS A 226 1.04 10.29 16.55
C LYS A 226 2.35 10.55 17.32
N ILE A 227 3.40 9.78 17.03
CA ILE A 227 4.77 10.05 17.50
C ILE A 227 5.24 11.46 17.11
N GLY A 228 4.75 12.02 15.98
CA GLY A 228 5.07 13.38 15.55
C GLY A 228 4.23 14.48 16.19
N ILE A 229 3.13 14.16 16.87
CA ILE A 229 2.18 15.15 17.40
C ILE A 229 2.71 15.72 18.74
N PRO A 230 2.63 17.04 18.97
CA PRO A 230 3.02 17.65 20.25
C PRO A 230 2.21 17.09 21.42
N GLU A 231 2.89 16.80 22.53
CA GLU A 231 2.29 16.11 23.69
C GLU A 231 1.13 16.90 24.32
N HIS A 232 1.22 18.24 24.36
CA HIS A 232 0.14 19.10 24.87
C HIS A 232 -1.12 19.09 24.00
N ILE A 233 -1.02 18.70 22.71
CA ILE A 233 -2.17 18.49 21.82
C ILE A 233 -2.67 17.06 21.97
N LEU A 234 -1.76 16.08 21.96
CA LEU A 234 -2.07 14.66 22.06
C LEU A 234 -2.81 14.31 23.36
N ASN A 235 -2.32 14.84 24.50
CA ASN A 235 -2.84 14.55 25.83
C ASN A 235 -3.79 15.65 26.37
N LYS A 236 -4.35 16.51 25.50
CA LYS A 236 -5.19 17.63 25.94
C LYS A 236 -6.46 17.13 26.64
N GLU A 237 -6.68 17.64 27.86
CA GLU A 237 -7.91 17.38 28.62
C GLU A 237 -9.08 18.22 28.06
N GLY A 238 -9.71 17.76 26.98
CA GLY A 238 -10.90 18.40 26.42
C GLY A 238 -10.98 18.37 24.89
N LYS A 239 -11.79 19.27 24.34
CA LYS A 239 -11.88 19.45 22.88
C LYS A 239 -10.65 20.20 22.38
N LEU A 240 -10.11 19.72 21.27
CA LEU A 240 -9.10 20.45 20.50
C LEU A 240 -9.72 21.72 19.90
N THR A 241 -8.94 22.79 19.77
CA THR A 241 -9.29 23.91 18.90
C THR A 241 -9.20 23.50 17.44
N ASP A 242 -9.71 24.30 16.54
CA ASP A 242 -9.63 24.01 15.10
C ASP A 242 -8.16 23.92 14.65
N GLU A 243 -7.28 24.79 15.14
CA GLU A 243 -5.85 24.77 14.84
C GLU A 243 -5.15 23.51 15.38
N GLU A 244 -5.46 23.13 16.63
CA GLU A 244 -4.93 21.91 17.24
C GLU A 244 -5.44 20.65 16.52
N TYR A 245 -6.69 20.68 16.06
CA TYR A 245 -7.28 19.59 15.29
C TYR A 245 -6.63 19.46 13.90
N GLU A 246 -6.29 20.56 13.22
CA GLU A 246 -5.50 20.51 11.99
C GLU A 246 -4.11 19.91 12.21
N ILE A 247 -3.44 20.23 13.33
CA ILE A 247 -2.17 19.58 13.70
C ILE A 247 -2.39 18.08 13.93
N MET A 248 -3.46 17.71 14.65
CA MET A 248 -3.79 16.31 14.93
C MET A 248 -4.01 15.50 13.65
N LYS A 249 -4.70 16.05 12.64
CA LYS A 249 -4.92 15.38 11.33
C LYS A 249 -3.62 14.98 10.64
N GLY A 250 -2.53 15.70 10.90
CA GLY A 250 -1.20 15.42 10.37
C GLY A 250 -0.64 14.03 10.74
N HIS A 251 -1.18 13.35 11.76
CA HIS A 251 -0.75 11.99 12.11
C HIS A 251 -0.96 10.99 10.97
N VAL A 252 -1.97 11.19 10.11
CA VAL A 252 -2.23 10.28 8.98
C VAL A 252 -1.05 10.32 8.01
N GLU A 253 -0.62 11.50 7.62
CA GLU A 253 0.52 11.67 6.71
C GLU A 253 1.84 11.23 7.36
N ALA A 254 2.02 11.54 8.64
CA ALA A 254 3.18 11.09 9.40
C ALA A 254 3.24 9.55 9.48
N SER A 255 2.10 8.87 9.65
CA SER A 255 2.03 7.40 9.65
C SER A 255 2.52 6.82 8.34
N ILE A 256 2.08 7.40 7.21
CA ILE A 256 2.56 7.01 5.88
C ILE A 256 4.06 7.25 5.74
N GLY A 257 4.54 8.39 6.23
CA GLY A 257 5.96 8.73 6.24
C GLY A 257 6.80 7.68 6.96
N ILE A 258 6.32 7.16 8.10
CA ILE A 258 7.00 6.11 8.87
C ILE A 258 6.90 4.76 8.15
N ILE A 259 5.69 4.35 7.74
CA ILE A 259 5.44 3.05 7.10
C ILE A 259 6.27 2.87 5.82
N ARG A 260 6.46 3.92 5.03
CA ARG A 260 7.29 3.89 3.80
C ARG A 260 8.76 3.53 4.04
N HIS A 261 9.27 3.70 5.26
CA HIS A 261 10.64 3.31 5.60
C HIS A 261 10.72 1.87 6.13
N LEU A 262 9.58 1.22 6.37
CA LEU A 262 9.52 -0.16 6.78
C LEU A 262 9.59 -1.06 5.53
N PRO A 263 10.57 -1.97 5.44
CA PRO A 263 10.69 -2.85 4.30
C PRO A 263 9.38 -3.61 4.06
N SER A 264 8.89 -3.57 2.82
CA SER A 264 7.76 -4.39 2.36
C SER A 264 6.39 -4.14 3.02
N LEU A 265 6.16 -3.03 3.76
CA LEU A 265 4.84 -2.74 4.37
C LEU A 265 3.96 -1.74 3.59
N ASP A 266 4.35 -1.37 2.37
CA ASP A 266 3.59 -0.41 1.56
C ASP A 266 2.12 -0.80 1.30
N TYR A 267 1.79 -2.09 1.39
CA TYR A 267 0.43 -2.60 1.17
C TYR A 267 -0.57 -2.20 2.26
N VAL A 268 -0.12 -1.81 3.46
CA VAL A 268 -1.04 -1.34 4.52
C VAL A 268 -1.43 0.13 4.34
N ILE A 269 -0.67 0.89 3.55
CA ILE A 269 -0.84 2.34 3.39
C ILE A 269 -2.27 2.74 2.97
N PRO A 270 -2.97 2.07 2.02
CA PRO A 270 -4.35 2.41 1.67
C PRO A 270 -5.31 2.42 2.85
N ALA A 271 -5.14 1.45 3.75
CA ALA A 271 -5.96 1.32 4.94
C ALA A 271 -5.66 2.46 5.93
N VAL A 272 -4.36 2.71 6.15
CA VAL A 272 -3.88 3.74 7.08
C VAL A 272 -4.16 5.16 6.58
N ILE A 273 -4.02 5.49 5.30
CA ILE A 273 -4.35 6.84 4.83
C ILE A 273 -5.86 7.12 4.91
N GLY A 274 -6.67 6.07 4.74
CA GLY A 274 -8.11 6.21 4.55
C GLY A 274 -8.94 6.07 5.81
N HIS A 275 -8.37 5.71 6.97
CA HIS A 275 -9.15 5.35 8.16
C HIS A 275 -9.97 6.52 8.75
N HIS A 276 -9.66 7.76 8.36
CA HIS A 276 -10.42 8.97 8.70
C HIS A 276 -11.20 9.57 7.51
N GLU A 277 -11.20 8.91 6.35
CA GLU A 277 -12.14 9.24 5.29
C GLU A 277 -13.55 8.83 5.74
N ARG A 278 -14.55 9.64 5.36
CA ARG A 278 -15.95 9.38 5.69
C ARG A 278 -16.67 8.96 4.42
N TYR A 279 -17.62 8.02 4.53
CA TYR A 279 -18.39 7.54 3.39
C TYR A 279 -19.10 8.68 2.61
N ASP A 280 -19.50 9.76 3.30
CA ASP A 280 -20.10 10.97 2.73
C ASP A 280 -19.09 11.95 2.06
N GLY A 281 -17.80 11.67 2.10
CA GLY A 281 -16.74 12.53 1.56
C GLY A 281 -16.30 13.69 2.46
N ASN A 282 -16.87 13.84 3.67
CA ASN A 282 -16.50 14.91 4.61
C ASN A 282 -15.30 14.57 5.51
N GLY A 283 -14.60 13.47 5.22
CA GLY A 283 -13.44 13.00 5.97
C GLY A 283 -12.13 13.69 5.60
N TYR A 284 -11.01 13.08 5.97
CA TYR A 284 -9.67 13.55 5.66
C TYR A 284 -8.72 12.34 5.49
N PRO A 285 -7.57 12.51 4.81
CA PRO A 285 -7.03 13.74 4.25
C PRO A 285 -7.56 14.12 2.86
N ARG A 286 -8.09 13.18 2.06
CA ARG A 286 -8.34 13.40 0.63
C ARG A 286 -9.78 13.76 0.29
N ARG A 287 -10.73 13.56 1.22
CA ARG A 287 -12.16 13.85 1.02
C ARG A 287 -12.75 13.04 -0.13
N ILE A 288 -12.37 11.78 -0.22
CA ILE A 288 -12.97 10.82 -1.15
C ILE A 288 -14.19 10.17 -0.50
N ALA A 289 -15.16 9.71 -1.31
CA ALA A 289 -16.47 9.27 -0.84
C ALA A 289 -16.81 7.85 -1.31
N GLY A 290 -17.74 7.21 -0.61
CA GLY A 290 -18.30 5.92 -0.98
C GLY A 290 -17.25 4.83 -1.18
N GLU A 291 -17.35 4.12 -2.31
CA GLU A 291 -16.49 2.99 -2.64
C GLU A 291 -15.10 3.38 -3.18
N ASP A 292 -14.86 4.67 -3.47
CA ASP A 292 -13.51 5.15 -3.79
C ASP A 292 -12.58 5.02 -2.56
N ILE A 293 -13.16 4.95 -1.36
CA ILE A 293 -12.46 4.64 -0.12
C ILE A 293 -12.13 3.13 -0.10
N PRO A 294 -10.85 2.75 0.06
CA PRO A 294 -10.46 1.35 0.16
C PRO A 294 -11.28 0.60 1.21
N ALA A 295 -11.73 -0.62 0.89
CA ALA A 295 -12.54 -1.41 1.81
C ALA A 295 -11.86 -1.63 3.17
N SER A 296 -10.53 -1.83 3.18
CA SER A 296 -9.75 -1.91 4.42
C SER A 296 -9.86 -0.64 5.26
N ALA A 297 -9.80 0.54 4.65
CA ALA A 297 -9.96 1.82 5.33
C ALA A 297 -11.37 2.00 5.91
N ARG A 298 -12.42 1.61 5.16
CA ARG A 298 -13.80 1.62 5.65
C ARG A 298 -13.99 0.73 6.89
N ILE A 299 -13.37 -0.47 6.88
CA ILE A 299 -13.36 -1.39 8.02
C ILE A 299 -12.63 -0.77 9.22
N LEU A 300 -11.43 -0.19 9.01
CA LEU A 300 -10.68 0.47 10.08
C LEU A 300 -11.47 1.63 10.67
N CYS A 301 -12.13 2.45 9.85
CA CYS A 301 -12.90 3.60 10.32
C CYS A 301 -13.99 3.20 11.32
N ILE A 302 -14.71 2.10 11.04
CA ILE A 302 -15.73 1.54 11.95
C ILE A 302 -15.08 1.04 13.24
N ALA A 303 -14.00 0.25 13.12
CA ALA A 303 -13.32 -0.37 14.26
C ALA A 303 -12.69 0.68 15.20
N ASP A 304 -11.98 1.68 14.64
CA ASP A 304 -11.37 2.78 15.36
C ASP A 304 -12.43 3.64 16.06
N SER A 305 -13.49 4.03 15.33
CA SER A 305 -14.58 4.83 15.90
C SER A 305 -15.29 4.08 17.03
N PHE A 306 -15.50 2.77 16.88
CA PHE A 306 -16.11 1.94 17.92
C PHE A 306 -15.24 1.91 19.18
N ASP A 307 -13.95 1.56 19.04
CA ASP A 307 -13.03 1.54 20.18
C ASP A 307 -12.94 2.94 20.82
N ALA A 308 -12.89 4.01 20.02
CA ALA A 308 -12.89 5.37 20.50
C ALA A 308 -14.13 5.78 21.30
N MET A 309 -15.28 5.19 21.00
CA MET A 309 -16.50 5.39 21.77
C MET A 309 -16.51 4.58 23.06
N THR A 310 -16.01 3.34 23.03
CA THR A 310 -16.17 2.38 24.13
C THR A 310 -14.96 2.26 25.06
N SER A 311 -13.81 2.81 24.70
CA SER A 311 -12.60 2.79 25.53
C SER A 311 -12.61 3.88 26.59
N LYS A 312 -12.09 3.54 27.79
CA LYS A 312 -12.01 4.46 28.92
C LYS A 312 -10.93 5.52 28.64
N ARG A 313 -11.33 6.79 28.52
CA ARG A 313 -10.41 7.94 28.44
C ARG A 313 -10.25 8.56 29.83
N CYS A 314 -9.10 9.16 30.14
CA CYS A 314 -8.84 9.85 31.42
C CYS A 314 -9.94 10.86 31.81
N TYR A 315 -10.74 11.34 30.85
CA TYR A 315 -11.77 12.37 31.05
C TYR A 315 -13.19 11.96 30.61
N LYS A 316 -13.45 10.69 30.27
CA LYS A 316 -14.76 10.25 29.75
C LYS A 316 -15.18 8.91 30.35
N GLU A 317 -16.37 8.86 30.94
CA GLU A 317 -16.98 7.59 31.33
C GLU A 317 -17.22 6.68 30.12
N LEU A 318 -17.06 5.37 30.34
CA LEU A 318 -17.27 4.33 29.34
C LEU A 318 -18.64 4.49 28.68
N MET A 319 -18.68 4.66 27.36
CA MET A 319 -19.96 4.66 26.64
C MET A 319 -20.52 3.22 26.64
N PRO A 320 -21.79 3.01 27.00
CA PRO A 320 -22.41 1.70 26.87
C PRO A 320 -22.35 1.21 25.42
N VAL A 321 -22.02 -0.08 25.23
CA VAL A 321 -21.88 -0.71 23.90
C VAL A 321 -23.13 -0.46 23.04
N GLU A 322 -24.33 -0.60 23.59
CA GLU A 322 -25.58 -0.34 22.87
C GLU A 322 -25.71 1.11 22.36
N LYS A 323 -25.15 2.07 23.10
CA LYS A 323 -25.12 3.47 22.64
C LYS A 323 -24.13 3.65 21.49
N ALA A 324 -22.95 3.00 21.55
CA ALA A 324 -21.99 3.02 20.45
C ALA A 324 -22.54 2.35 19.18
N LEU A 325 -23.19 1.18 19.30
CA LEU A 325 -23.84 0.51 18.17
C LEU A 325 -24.98 1.34 17.57
N ARG A 326 -25.73 2.07 18.39
CA ARG A 326 -26.76 3.01 17.90
C ARG A 326 -26.14 4.16 17.12
N ILE A 327 -25.02 4.74 17.58
CA ILE A 327 -24.32 5.80 16.84
C ILE A 327 -23.81 5.27 15.49
N ILE A 328 -23.23 4.07 15.46
CA ILE A 328 -22.80 3.44 14.20
C ILE A 328 -23.97 3.35 13.22
N ARG A 329 -25.15 2.91 13.70
CA ARG A 329 -26.35 2.84 12.87
C ARG A 329 -26.84 4.21 12.38
N GLU A 330 -26.81 5.24 13.22
CA GLU A 330 -27.23 6.60 12.86
C GLU A 330 -26.28 7.28 11.84
N GLU A 331 -25.05 6.80 11.74
CA GLU A 331 -23.99 7.28 10.84
C GLU A 331 -23.78 6.38 9.60
N GLU A 332 -24.63 5.36 9.38
CA GLU A 332 -24.68 4.58 8.14
C GLU A 332 -24.89 5.51 6.93
N GLY A 333 -24.06 5.36 5.89
CA GLY A 333 -24.05 6.21 4.70
C GLY A 333 -23.49 7.63 4.91
N LYS A 334 -23.10 7.98 6.14
CA LYS A 334 -22.42 9.25 6.48
C LYS A 334 -20.96 8.99 6.82
N GLN A 335 -20.66 8.68 8.07
CA GLN A 335 -19.31 8.32 8.48
C GLN A 335 -18.95 6.94 7.95
N PHE A 336 -19.89 6.00 8.05
CA PHE A 336 -19.63 4.59 7.85
C PHE A 336 -20.27 4.08 6.57
N ASP A 337 -19.59 3.11 5.97
CA ASP A 337 -20.17 2.28 4.94
C ASP A 337 -21.40 1.54 5.50
N PRO A 338 -22.58 1.68 4.86
CA PRO A 338 -23.83 1.13 5.40
C PRO A 338 -23.80 -0.41 5.48
N ASP A 339 -23.24 -1.09 4.47
CA ASP A 339 -23.20 -2.55 4.42
C ASP A 339 -22.25 -3.10 5.49
N MET A 340 -21.08 -2.47 5.65
CA MET A 340 -20.11 -2.90 6.67
C MET A 340 -20.55 -2.57 8.09
N ALA A 341 -21.22 -1.43 8.30
CA ALA A 341 -21.79 -1.05 9.59
C ALA A 341 -22.90 -2.00 10.03
N GLU A 342 -23.77 -2.42 9.12
CA GLU A 342 -24.82 -3.40 9.41
C GLU A 342 -24.21 -4.73 9.86
N VAL A 343 -23.23 -5.24 9.12
CA VAL A 343 -22.51 -6.48 9.47
C VAL A 343 -21.83 -6.36 10.83
N PHE A 344 -21.17 -5.23 11.11
CA PHE A 344 -20.51 -4.98 12.39
C PHE A 344 -21.48 -5.04 13.58
N ILE A 345 -22.65 -4.40 13.45
CA ILE A 345 -23.68 -4.42 14.49
C ILE A 345 -24.22 -5.84 14.67
N HIS A 346 -24.43 -6.57 13.58
CA HIS A 346 -24.94 -7.93 13.60
C HIS A 346 -24.00 -8.88 14.35
N ILE A 347 -22.70 -8.88 14.03
CA ILE A 347 -21.73 -9.77 14.69
C ILE A 347 -21.54 -9.45 16.18
N PHE A 348 -21.71 -8.19 16.59
CA PHE A 348 -21.72 -7.81 18.01
C PHE A 348 -22.94 -8.38 18.75
N ARG A 349 -24.14 -8.24 18.16
CA ARG A 349 -25.39 -8.71 18.77
C ARG A 349 -25.49 -10.23 18.87
N GLU A 350 -24.88 -10.94 17.92
CA GLU A 350 -24.78 -12.41 17.98
C GLU A 350 -23.73 -12.90 18.98
N GLY A 351 -22.96 -12.00 19.60
CA GLY A 351 -21.88 -12.37 20.52
C GLY A 351 -20.69 -13.03 19.82
N LYS A 352 -20.50 -12.81 18.51
CA LYS A 352 -19.31 -13.27 17.78
C LYS A 352 -18.09 -12.42 18.11
N ILE A 353 -18.31 -11.18 18.52
CA ILE A 353 -17.30 -10.28 19.09
C ILE A 353 -17.79 -9.69 20.40
N HIS A 354 -16.84 -9.43 21.30
CA HIS A 354 -17.09 -8.85 22.61
C HIS A 354 -16.28 -7.57 22.78
N LEU A 355 -16.67 -6.73 23.73
CA LEU A 355 -15.85 -5.59 24.12
C LEU A 355 -14.49 -6.10 24.59
N ALA A 356 -13.41 -5.60 24.00
CA ALA A 356 -12.06 -5.95 24.43
C ALA A 356 -11.87 -5.57 25.89
N GLU A 357 -11.44 -6.52 26.72
CA GLU A 357 -11.13 -6.23 28.10
C GLU A 357 -9.87 -5.35 28.17
N PRO A 358 -9.82 -4.33 29.05
CA PRO A 358 -8.58 -3.63 29.31
C PRO A 358 -7.56 -4.70 29.71
N ALA A 359 -6.42 -4.76 29.02
CA ALA A 359 -5.35 -5.66 29.39
C ALA A 359 -5.02 -5.43 30.87
N GLU A 360 -5.50 -6.33 31.73
CA GLU A 360 -5.26 -6.25 33.17
C GLU A 360 -3.75 -6.14 33.34
N LEU A 361 -3.33 -5.17 34.15
CA LEU A 361 -1.99 -5.14 34.73
C LEU A 361 -1.79 -6.47 35.48
N LYS A 362 -1.35 -7.52 34.76
CA LYS A 362 -0.60 -8.63 35.33
C LYS A 362 0.78 -8.09 35.71
N ARG A 363 0.81 -7.10 36.62
CA ARG A 363 1.89 -7.02 37.58
C ARG A 363 1.63 -8.20 38.51
N GLU A 364 2.25 -9.32 38.20
CA GLU A 364 2.51 -10.32 39.21
C GLU A 364 3.14 -9.59 40.41
N GLU A 365 2.35 -9.42 41.46
CA GLU A 365 2.87 -9.42 42.82
C GLU A 365 3.56 -10.77 43.04
N LYS A 366 4.78 -10.90 42.53
CA LYS A 366 5.77 -11.81 43.11
C LYS A 366 6.46 -11.02 44.22
N ALA A 367 5.84 -11.10 45.39
CA ALA A 367 6.48 -10.93 46.68
C ALA A 367 7.70 -11.84 46.82
#